data_AF-A0A352LN41-F1
#
_entry.id   AF-A0A352LN41-F1
#
_cell.length_a   1.000
_cell.length_b   1.000
_cell.length_c   1.000
_cell.angle_alpha   90.00
_cell.angle_beta   90.00
_cell.angle_gamma   90.00
#
_symmetry.space_group_name_H-M   'P 1'
#
loop_
_entity.id
_entity.type
_entity.pdbx_description
1 polymer ?
#
loop_
_entity_poly.entity_id
_entity_poly.type
_entity_poly.pdbx_seq_one_letter_code
_entity_poly.pdbx_strand_id
1 'polypeptide(L)'
;MGLAEWRFKMIGRQVLLTNRPFTLEELHEFMKEHWDAQEAGRFLLGRPTKASIEQYILLPATQRFMTIVYPRKAGGLFSRENKVILSTADTPAGALEGIGQTVPTGNIFIGIAQMKSLISSEKERKGPAEEVLQRYTAYMRKILGEAGYLKE
;
A
#
# COMPACT_ATOMS: atom_id res chain seq x y z
N MET A 1 16.47 26.44 -7.24
CA MET A 1 16.00 25.21 -6.56
C MET A 1 15.05 24.48 -7.51
N GLY A 2 15.57 23.51 -8.26
CA GLY A 2 14.75 22.70 -9.16
C GLY A 2 14.06 21.61 -8.35
N LEU A 3 12.78 21.79 -8.05
CA LEU A 3 11.91 20.68 -7.67
C LEU A 3 11.88 19.72 -8.85
N ALA A 4 12.68 18.68 -8.80
CA ALA A 4 12.64 17.61 -9.78
C ALA A 4 11.21 17.08 -9.80
N GLU A 5 10.51 17.31 -10.92
CA GLU A 5 9.30 16.61 -11.29
C GLU A 5 9.61 15.10 -11.32
N TRP A 6 9.47 14.45 -10.17
CA TRP A 6 9.28 13.02 -10.13
C TRP A 6 7.91 12.74 -10.76
N ARG A 7 7.90 12.58 -12.09
CA ARG A 7 6.82 11.90 -12.79
C ARG A 7 6.71 10.52 -12.14
N PHE A 8 5.78 10.38 -11.19
CA PHE A 8 5.41 9.09 -10.63
C PHE A 8 5.01 8.20 -11.80
N LYS A 9 5.95 7.36 -12.26
CA LYS A 9 5.65 6.35 -13.26
C LYS A 9 4.67 5.40 -12.57
N MET A 10 3.46 5.37 -13.09
CA MET A 10 2.36 4.53 -12.61
C MET A 10 2.69 3.07 -12.91
N ILE A 11 3.40 2.41 -11.98
CA ILE A 11 4.01 1.08 -12.18
C ILE A 11 3.20 -0.03 -11.48
N GLY A 12 2.25 0.30 -10.61
CA GLY A 12 1.51 -0.67 -9.79
C GLY A 12 2.34 -1.26 -8.65
N ARG A 13 3.58 -0.76 -8.45
CA ARG A 13 4.52 -1.18 -7.42
C ARG A 13 5.41 -0.02 -7.01
N GLN A 14 5.45 0.25 -5.72
CA GLN A 14 6.30 1.26 -5.09
C GLN A 14 7.26 0.59 -4.10
N VAL A 15 8.48 1.13 -4.02
CA VAL A 15 9.56 0.61 -3.19
C VAL A 15 10.09 1.72 -2.31
N LEU A 16 10.09 1.47 -1.00
CA LEU A 16 10.68 2.34 0.01
C LEU A 16 11.90 1.60 0.58
N LEU A 17 13.10 2.14 0.34
CA LEU A 17 14.32 1.56 0.89
C LEU A 17 14.39 1.87 2.39
N THR A 18 14.75 0.86 3.18
CA THR A 18 14.85 0.97 4.63
C THR A 18 16.27 0.71 5.11
N ASN A 19 16.68 1.37 6.19
CA ASN A 19 18.00 1.22 6.77
C ASN A 19 18.16 -0.10 7.54
N ARG A 20 17.05 -0.75 7.92
CA ARG A 20 17.00 -2.07 8.55
C ARG A 20 16.01 -3.00 7.84
N PRO A 21 16.14 -4.33 7.98
CA PRO A 21 15.09 -5.26 7.57
C PRO A 21 13.89 -5.19 8.51
N PHE A 22 12.70 -5.46 8.00
CA PHE A 22 11.48 -5.70 8.79
C PHE A 22 11.02 -7.15 8.58
N THR A 23 10.48 -7.80 9.62
CA THR A 23 9.54 -8.91 9.41
C THR A 23 8.14 -8.37 9.09
N LEU A 24 7.24 -9.21 8.60
CA LEU A 24 5.87 -8.79 8.31
C LEU A 24 5.15 -8.35 9.59
N GLU A 25 5.39 -9.06 10.68
CA GLU A 25 4.84 -8.80 12.01
C GLU A 25 5.37 -7.48 12.59
N GLU A 26 6.68 -7.24 12.48
CA GLU A 26 7.28 -5.96 12.89
C GLU A 26 6.71 -4.78 12.11
N LEU A 27 6.54 -4.95 10.79
CA LEU A 27 5.93 -3.91 9.95
C LEU A 27 4.46 -3.68 10.30
N HIS A 28 3.73 -4.75 10.62
CA HIS A 28 2.32 -4.67 11.02
C HIS A 28 2.14 -3.96 12.36
N GLU A 29 2.96 -4.29 13.37
CA GLU A 29 2.91 -3.60 14.66
C GLU A 29 3.37 -2.14 14.53
N PHE A 30 4.40 -1.87 13.74
CA PHE A 30 4.80 -0.49 13.41
C PHE A 30 3.62 0.29 12.79
N MET A 31 2.92 -0.29 11.82
CA MET A 31 1.73 0.36 11.25
C MET A 31 0.64 0.55 12.30
N LYS A 32 0.40 -0.40 13.21
CA LYS A 32 -0.63 -0.21 14.26
C LYS A 32 -0.34 0.97 15.18
N GLU A 33 0.93 1.25 15.44
CA GLU A 33 1.36 2.35 16.31
C GLU A 33 1.34 3.71 15.61
N HIS A 34 1.74 3.77 14.33
CA HIS A 34 1.97 5.04 13.63
C HIS A 34 0.95 5.38 12.54
N TRP A 35 0.05 4.45 12.20
CA TRP A 35 -0.94 4.65 11.13
C TRP A 35 -2.24 5.24 11.67
N ASP A 36 -2.56 6.45 11.24
CA ASP A 36 -3.85 7.05 11.53
C ASP A 36 -4.94 6.43 10.65
N ALA A 37 -5.76 5.56 11.25
CA ALA A 37 -6.88 4.91 10.58
C ALA A 37 -8.01 5.88 10.17
N GLN A 38 -8.10 7.08 10.78
CA GLN A 38 -9.05 8.12 10.36
C GLN A 38 -8.57 8.83 9.10
N GLU A 39 -7.27 9.09 9.00
CA GLU A 39 -6.67 9.72 7.82
C GLU A 39 -6.55 8.73 6.66
N ALA A 40 -5.96 7.56 6.91
CA ALA A 40 -5.52 6.64 5.88
C ALA A 40 -6.36 5.36 5.75
N GLY A 41 -7.41 5.21 6.55
CA GLY A 41 -8.27 4.04 6.56
C GLY A 41 -7.65 2.86 7.32
N ARG A 42 -8.48 1.85 7.61
CA ARG A 42 -8.06 0.64 8.31
C ARG A 42 -7.31 -0.31 7.38
N PHE A 43 -6.44 -1.12 7.96
CA PHE A 43 -5.75 -2.21 7.28
C PHE A 43 -5.92 -3.53 8.05
N LEU A 44 -5.57 -4.63 7.40
CA LEU A 44 -5.60 -5.96 8.00
C LEU A 44 -4.30 -6.70 7.69
N LEU A 45 -3.92 -7.64 8.53
CA LEU A 45 -2.99 -8.71 8.16
C LEU A 45 -3.78 -9.89 7.58
N GLY A 46 -3.44 -10.32 6.37
CA GLY A 46 -4.16 -11.42 5.75
C GLY A 46 -3.57 -11.90 4.43
N ARG A 47 -4.16 -12.96 3.89
CA ARG A 47 -3.84 -13.41 2.53
C ARG A 47 -4.76 -12.68 1.56
N PRO A 48 -4.26 -12.15 0.43
CA PRO A 48 -5.12 -11.57 -0.58
C PRO A 48 -6.11 -12.63 -1.06
N THR A 49 -5.65 -13.80 -1.50
CA THR A 49 -6.51 -14.93 -1.90
C THR A 49 -6.29 -16.16 -1.01
N LYS A 50 -7.25 -17.10 -0.96
CA LYS A 50 -7.07 -18.40 -0.28
C LYS A 50 -5.88 -19.21 -0.84
N ALA A 51 -5.54 -19.00 -2.10
CA ALA A 51 -4.41 -19.63 -2.78
C ALA A 51 -3.07 -18.94 -2.51
N SER A 52 -3.06 -17.75 -1.91
CA SER A 52 -1.81 -17.07 -1.57
C SER A 52 -1.15 -17.79 -0.39
N ILE A 53 0.13 -18.15 -0.56
CA ILE A 53 0.92 -18.81 0.50
C ILE A 53 1.37 -17.77 1.53
N GLU A 54 1.73 -16.57 1.06
CA GLU A 54 2.26 -15.47 1.87
C GLU A 54 1.13 -14.58 2.42
N GLN A 55 1.30 -14.08 3.64
CA GLN A 55 0.46 -13.02 4.22
C GLN A 55 1.00 -11.64 3.85
N TYR A 56 0.11 -10.66 3.84
CA TYR A 56 0.39 -9.28 3.49
C TYR A 56 -0.43 -8.36 4.38
N ILE A 57 0.01 -7.11 4.52
CA ILE A 57 -0.84 -6.06 5.06
C ILE A 57 -1.72 -5.54 3.92
N LEU A 58 -3.03 -5.59 4.11
CA LEU A 58 -4.04 -5.31 3.09
C LEU A 58 -4.65 -3.94 3.35
N LEU A 59 -4.56 -3.05 2.36
CA LEU A 59 -5.12 -1.70 2.36
C LEU A 59 -6.18 -1.57 1.25
N PRO A 60 -7.38 -1.04 1.53
CA PRO A 60 -8.41 -0.86 0.51
C PRO A 60 -7.99 0.20 -0.51
N ALA A 61 -8.16 -0.06 -1.81
CA ALA A 61 -7.89 0.96 -2.84
C ALA A 61 -9.14 1.33 -3.65
N THR A 62 -9.78 0.34 -4.25
CA THR A 62 -11.07 0.46 -4.96
C THR A 62 -11.91 -0.77 -4.65
N GLN A 63 -13.08 -0.92 -5.27
CA GLN A 63 -13.85 -2.16 -5.15
C GLN A 63 -13.13 -3.35 -5.78
N ARG A 64 -12.40 -3.15 -6.89
CA ARG A 64 -11.73 -4.25 -7.60
C ARG A 64 -10.27 -4.46 -7.21
N PHE A 65 -9.64 -3.45 -6.61
CA PHE A 65 -8.22 -3.48 -6.29
C PHE A 65 -7.93 -3.09 -4.85
N MET A 66 -6.86 -3.63 -4.31
CA MET A 66 -6.30 -3.30 -3.00
C MET A 66 -4.82 -2.97 -3.17
N THR A 67 -4.24 -2.34 -2.14
CA THR A 67 -2.79 -2.23 -2.00
C THR A 67 -2.32 -3.28 -1.00
N ILE A 68 -1.39 -4.14 -1.42
CA ILE A 68 -0.68 -5.06 -0.53
C ILE A 68 0.65 -4.44 -0.10
N VAL A 69 0.98 -4.56 1.18
CA VAL A 69 2.21 -4.04 1.77
C VAL A 69 2.98 -5.18 2.43
N TYR A 70 4.28 -5.25 2.18
CA TYR A 70 5.16 -6.28 2.75
C TYR A 70 6.64 -5.85 2.72
N PRO A 71 7.44 -6.32 3.68
CA PRO A 71 8.88 -6.09 3.66
C PRO A 71 9.63 -7.13 2.83
N ARG A 72 10.80 -6.76 2.32
CA ARG A 72 11.80 -7.68 1.76
C ARG A 72 13.18 -7.33 2.31
N LYS A 73 13.81 -8.33 2.94
CA LYS A 73 15.17 -8.24 3.47
C LYS A 73 16.22 -8.27 2.34
N ALA A 74 17.34 -7.58 2.56
CA ALA A 74 18.53 -7.64 1.71
C ALA A 74 19.23 -9.01 1.81
N GLY A 75 19.95 -9.41 0.77
CA GLY A 75 20.80 -10.62 0.77
C GLY A 75 20.24 -11.80 -0.01
N GLY A 76 19.12 -11.62 -0.72
CA GLY A 76 18.68 -12.57 -1.74
C GLY A 76 19.37 -12.31 -3.09
N LEU A 77 19.37 -13.30 -3.98
CA LEU A 77 20.01 -13.25 -5.32
C LEU A 77 19.62 -11.99 -6.14
N PHE A 78 18.41 -11.47 -5.90
CA PHE A 78 17.84 -10.30 -6.59
C PHE A 78 17.48 -9.13 -5.66
N SER A 79 17.80 -9.20 -4.36
CA SER A 79 17.46 -8.15 -3.40
C SER A 79 18.70 -7.66 -2.67
N ARG A 80 19.29 -6.57 -3.19
CA ARG A 80 20.51 -5.96 -2.63
C ARG A 80 20.27 -5.10 -1.39
N GLU A 81 19.02 -4.67 -1.16
CA GLU A 81 18.68 -3.70 -0.12
C GLU A 81 17.42 -4.10 0.63
N ASN A 82 17.33 -3.67 1.89
CA ASN A 82 16.12 -3.81 2.69
C ASN A 82 15.08 -2.81 2.18
N LYS A 83 13.84 -3.26 2.08
CA LYS A 83 12.77 -2.41 1.54
C LYS A 83 11.41 -2.82 2.06
N VAL A 84 10.52 -1.84 2.13
CA VAL A 84 9.08 -2.02 2.20
C VAL A 84 8.51 -1.81 0.80
N ILE A 85 7.65 -2.72 0.37
CA ILE A 85 7.01 -2.67 -0.95
C ILE A 85 5.52 -2.46 -0.77
N LEU A 86 4.96 -1.55 -1.56
CA LEU A 86 3.52 -1.38 -1.73
C LEU A 86 3.18 -1.74 -3.18
N SER A 87 2.12 -2.50 -3.41
CA SER A 87 1.75 -2.92 -4.77
C SER A 87 0.25 -3.04 -4.92
N THR A 88 -0.27 -2.67 -6.09
CA THR A 88 -1.67 -2.90 -6.44
C THR A 88 -1.89 -4.37 -6.75
N ALA A 89 -2.92 -4.97 -6.14
CA ALA A 89 -3.37 -6.33 -6.38
C ALA A 89 -4.89 -6.36 -6.58
N ASP A 90 -5.39 -7.40 -7.25
CA ASP A 90 -6.82 -7.62 -7.37
C ASP A 90 -7.42 -7.92 -5.99
N THR A 91 -8.61 -7.39 -5.74
CA THR A 91 -9.40 -7.66 -4.54
C THR A 91 -10.28 -8.88 -4.79
N PRO A 92 -10.03 -10.03 -4.16
CA PRO A 92 -10.91 -11.17 -4.30
C PRO A 92 -12.20 -10.95 -3.52
N ALA A 93 -13.26 -11.60 -4.00
CA ALA A 93 -14.55 -11.63 -3.32
C ALA A 93 -14.37 -12.17 -1.89
N GLY A 94 -14.67 -11.34 -0.88
CA GLY A 94 -14.53 -11.64 0.55
C GLY A 94 -13.43 -10.86 1.28
N ALA A 95 -12.40 -10.33 0.59
CA ALA A 95 -11.39 -9.50 1.26
C ALA A 95 -11.99 -8.16 1.74
N LEU A 96 -12.92 -7.58 0.98
CA LEU A 96 -13.65 -6.36 1.37
C LEU A 96 -14.57 -6.56 2.58
N GLU A 97 -15.09 -7.77 2.78
CA GLU A 97 -15.94 -8.08 3.94
C GLU A 97 -15.11 -8.07 5.23
N GLY A 98 -13.86 -8.56 5.17
CA GLY A 98 -12.92 -8.50 6.28
C GLY A 98 -12.37 -7.09 6.56
N ILE A 99 -12.20 -6.25 5.53
CA ILE A 99 -11.76 -4.84 5.66
C ILE A 99 -12.94 -3.96 6.14
N GLY A 100 -14.16 -4.52 6.19
CA GLY A 100 -15.33 -3.92 6.81
C GLY A 100 -15.70 -2.58 6.20
N GLN A 101 -16.27 -2.56 4.98
CA GLN A 101 -16.92 -1.43 4.27
C GLN A 101 -16.27 -0.03 4.33
N THR A 102 -15.09 0.11 4.91
CA THR A 102 -14.44 1.39 5.14
C THR A 102 -13.51 1.63 3.98
N VAL A 103 -14.14 1.92 2.84
CA VAL A 103 -13.41 2.71 1.86
C VAL A 103 -12.97 3.98 2.59
N PRO A 104 -11.67 4.32 2.59
CA PRO A 104 -11.17 5.34 3.49
C PRO A 104 -11.93 6.66 3.29
N THR A 105 -12.63 7.12 4.32
CA THR A 105 -13.42 8.36 4.31
C THR A 105 -12.61 9.58 4.75
N GLY A 106 -11.34 9.37 5.14
CA GLY A 106 -10.40 10.45 5.45
C GLY A 106 -10.01 11.27 4.22
N ASN A 107 -9.61 12.53 4.46
CA ASN A 107 -9.35 13.56 3.44
C ASN A 107 -8.46 13.13 2.27
N ILE A 108 -7.55 12.17 2.47
CA ILE A 108 -6.69 11.69 1.40
C ILE A 108 -7.38 10.71 0.43
N PHE A 109 -8.61 10.27 0.65
CA PHE A 109 -9.25 9.23 -0.18
C PHE A 109 -10.72 9.49 -0.59
N ILE A 110 -11.30 10.61 -0.14
CA ILE A 110 -12.73 10.99 -0.32
C ILE A 110 -13.23 10.87 -1.78
N GLY A 111 -12.38 11.13 -2.78
CA GLY A 111 -12.78 11.11 -4.20
C GLY A 111 -12.82 9.74 -4.87
N ILE A 112 -12.12 8.74 -4.34
CA ILE A 112 -11.85 7.48 -5.07
C ILE A 112 -12.89 6.40 -4.72
N ALA A 113 -13.49 6.51 -3.53
CA ALA A 113 -14.54 5.60 -3.04
C ALA A 113 -15.82 5.56 -3.87
N GLN A 114 -16.11 6.64 -4.59
CA GLN A 114 -17.38 6.82 -5.30
C GLN A 114 -17.36 6.33 -6.76
N MET A 115 -16.25 5.77 -7.24
CA MET A 115 -16.14 5.31 -8.62
C MET A 115 -16.88 3.98 -8.83
N LYS A 116 -18.19 4.06 -9.07
CA LYS A 116 -19.01 2.96 -9.56
C LYS A 116 -18.93 2.85 -11.10
N SER A 117 -18.41 1.72 -11.56
CA SER A 117 -18.96 0.88 -12.64
C SER A 117 -19.00 1.32 -14.12
N LEU A 118 -18.16 2.25 -14.61
CA LEU A 118 -18.12 2.55 -16.07
C LEU A 118 -16.72 2.46 -16.73
N ILE A 119 -15.69 2.11 -15.95
CA ILE A 119 -14.30 2.07 -16.42
C ILE A 119 -13.81 0.62 -16.50
N SER A 120 -13.03 0.30 -17.54
CA SER A 120 -12.42 -1.03 -17.70
C SER A 120 -11.44 -1.31 -16.55
N SER A 121 -11.28 -2.58 -16.19
CA SER A 121 -10.38 -3.03 -15.10
C SER A 121 -8.96 -2.46 -15.24
N GLU A 122 -8.41 -2.45 -16.46
CA GLU A 122 -7.08 -1.89 -16.73
C GLU A 122 -6.99 -0.38 -16.48
N LYS A 123 -8.02 0.38 -16.89
CA LYS A 123 -8.07 1.83 -16.67
C LYS A 123 -8.27 2.16 -15.19
N GLU A 124 -9.05 1.36 -14.46
CA GLU A 124 -9.21 1.48 -13.00
C GLU A 124 -7.89 1.20 -12.27
N ARG A 125 -7.16 0.15 -12.69
CA ARG A 125 -5.84 -0.20 -12.15
C ARG A 125 -4.81 0.90 -12.37
N LYS A 126 -4.73 1.42 -13.60
CA LYS A 126 -3.72 2.43 -14.00
C LYS A 126 -4.09 3.86 -13.59
N GLY A 127 -5.32 4.13 -13.17
CA GLY A 127 -5.75 5.45 -12.70
C GLY A 127 -6.06 5.40 -11.20
N PRO A 128 -7.32 5.26 -10.80
CA PRO A 128 -7.75 5.37 -9.40
C PRO A 128 -7.00 4.47 -8.41
N ALA A 129 -6.76 3.19 -8.76
CA ALA A 129 -6.05 2.29 -7.85
C ALA A 129 -4.57 2.67 -7.69
N GLU A 130 -3.94 3.15 -8.76
CA GLU A 130 -2.59 3.68 -8.69
C GLU A 130 -2.54 4.98 -7.89
N GLU A 131 -3.50 5.90 -8.06
CA GLU A 131 -3.57 7.14 -7.26
C GLU A 131 -3.63 6.82 -5.76
N VAL A 132 -4.42 5.82 -5.37
CA VAL A 132 -4.45 5.34 -3.97
C VAL A 132 -3.11 4.75 -3.55
N LEU A 133 -2.51 3.90 -4.38
CA LEU A 133 -1.18 3.34 -4.11
C LEU A 133 -0.14 4.45 -3.87
N GLN A 134 -0.16 5.53 -4.66
CA GLN A 134 0.74 6.66 -4.49
C GLN A 134 0.52 7.38 -3.15
N ARG A 135 -0.74 7.61 -2.77
CA ARG A 135 -1.08 8.24 -1.49
C ARG A 135 -0.65 7.37 -0.30
N TYR A 136 -0.90 6.06 -0.35
CA TYR A 136 -0.39 5.13 0.65
C TYR A 136 1.13 5.10 0.72
N THR A 137 1.79 5.17 -0.43
CA THR A 137 3.25 5.22 -0.49
C THR A 137 3.79 6.49 0.13
N ALA A 138 3.16 7.64 -0.12
CA ALA A 138 3.53 8.92 0.46
C ALA A 138 3.35 8.91 1.99
N TYR A 139 2.21 8.39 2.48
CA TYR A 139 1.95 8.30 3.91
C TYR A 139 2.89 7.33 4.62
N MET A 140 3.11 6.14 4.04
CA MET A 140 4.07 5.16 4.55
C MET A 140 5.50 5.74 4.58
N ARG A 141 5.90 6.48 3.55
CA ARG A 141 7.19 7.18 3.52
C ARG A 141 7.29 8.21 4.65
N LYS A 142 6.24 9.00 4.88
CA LYS A 142 6.20 9.98 5.97
C LYS A 142 6.43 9.29 7.32
N ILE A 143 5.62 8.30 7.69
CA ILE A 143 5.71 7.66 9.02
C ILE A 143 7.03 6.88 9.20
N LEU A 144 7.55 6.22 8.15
CA LEU A 144 8.86 5.56 8.21
C LEU A 144 10.01 6.57 8.32
N GLY A 145 9.88 7.74 7.68
CA GLY A 145 10.85 8.81 7.75
C GLY A 145 10.88 9.46 9.13
N GLU A 146 9.71 9.79 9.69
CA GLU A 146 9.56 10.34 11.04
C GLU A 146 10.12 9.39 12.11
N ALA A 147 9.98 8.08 11.91
CA ALA A 147 10.56 7.05 12.78
C ALA A 147 12.04 6.71 12.48
N GLY A 148 12.66 7.37 11.50
CA GLY A 148 14.08 7.16 11.16
C GLY A 148 14.40 5.80 10.52
N TYR A 149 13.45 5.16 9.85
CA TYR A 149 13.63 3.85 9.21
C TYR A 149 13.93 3.90 7.71
N LEU A 150 13.75 5.05 7.06
CA LEU A 150 14.11 5.21 5.65
C LEU A 150 15.62 5.22 5.47
N LYS A 151 16.08 4.65 4.36
CA LYS A 151 17.45 4.79 3.91
C LYS A 151 17.61 6.14 3.21
N GLU A 152 18.53 6.97 3.72
CA GLU A 152 18.94 8.26 3.14
C GLU A 152 19.61 8.10 1.76
#